data_AF-A0A1E4H0E2-F1
#
_entry.id   AF-A0A1E4H0E2-F1
#
_cell.length_a   1.000
_cell.length_b   1.000
_cell.length_c   1.000
_cell.angle_alpha   90.00
_cell.angle_beta   90.00
_cell.angle_gamma   90.00
#
_symmetry.space_group_name_H-M   'P 1'
#
loop_
_entity.id
_entity.type
_entity.pdbx_description
1 polymer ?
#
loop_
_entity_poly.entity_id
_entity_poly.type
_entity_poly.pdbx_seq_one_letter_code
_entity_poly.pdbx_strand_id
1 'polypeptide(L)'
;MTSPAPEVFLYGAPASLYTAKVRAFLRVRGVSHVERFPSHPRYREVVKPTVRSHRIPAVEFADGLIIQDSAAILDELERRYPDPITLGMGPRQALATHLLEVIADRGLAKPAMHFRWNFLEENQAFLVGEFGRSLRFPAPAEDVERLGLRVASKMSGYLPMLGIEPRTVPVIERVYGETLALLNDHFSLHPYLLGDAPSRGDYALMGPLYGHLGRDPKPLHMMQRTAPLVYRWTERINGAEAETPEFPGRPRALPDEDRIPPTLVAFMRHLLRGYADELVLSAERFNALLATLPDIPAGGFVSHEGADQPTLGPITFDYHGVTVQQQALGHSLWLLQRALDHVAGLDGAARNAALAFADALGAGDVMNIRLTRRLMRAEGRLAVV
;
A
#
# COMPACT_ATOMS: atom_id res chain seq x y z
N MET A 1 27.27 -1.56 28.01
CA MET A 1 26.28 -0.52 27.70
C MET A 1 25.06 -1.22 27.13
N THR A 2 23.93 -1.21 27.84
CA THR A 2 22.67 -1.75 27.33
C THR A 2 22.17 -0.82 26.23
N SER A 3 21.92 -1.36 25.03
CA SER A 3 21.26 -0.59 23.96
C SER A 3 19.97 0.04 24.50
N PRO A 4 19.64 1.30 24.13
CA PRO A 4 18.39 1.91 24.53
C PRO A 4 17.22 1.01 24.09
N ALA A 5 16.16 0.96 24.90
CA ALA A 5 14.97 0.18 24.58
C ALA A 5 14.41 0.62 23.21
N PRO A 6 13.94 -0.30 22.36
CA PRO A 6 13.40 0.05 21.06
C PRO A 6 12.16 0.95 21.22
N GLU A 7 12.07 1.99 20.41
CA GLU A 7 10.95 2.95 20.46
C GLU A 7 9.65 2.35 19.88
N VAL A 8 9.81 1.37 18.98
CA VAL A 8 8.73 0.75 18.21
C VAL A 8 8.89 -0.77 18.16
N PHE A 9 7.82 -1.51 18.44
CA PHE A 9 7.70 -2.92 18.08
C PHE A 9 6.78 -3.08 16.87
N LEU A 10 7.33 -3.60 15.77
CA LEU A 10 6.57 -3.92 14.56
C LEU A 10 6.17 -5.41 14.61
N TYR A 11 4.87 -5.69 14.71
CA TYR A 11 4.34 -7.04 14.58
C TYR A 11 3.90 -7.29 13.15
N GLY A 12 4.66 -8.09 12.41
CA GLY A 12 4.46 -8.29 10.98
C GLY A 12 5.22 -9.49 10.43
N ALA A 13 5.16 -9.66 9.11
CA ALA A 13 5.84 -10.74 8.43
C ALA A 13 6.43 -10.27 7.08
N PRO A 14 7.52 -10.89 6.59
CA PRO A 14 8.10 -10.54 5.30
C PRO A 14 7.14 -10.73 4.11
N ALA A 15 6.25 -11.73 4.16
CA ALA A 15 5.29 -12.03 3.08
C ALA A 15 4.08 -11.07 3.01
N SER A 16 3.98 -10.08 3.91
CA SER A 16 2.88 -9.12 3.96
C SER A 16 3.22 -7.81 3.24
N LEU A 17 2.42 -7.45 2.24
CA LEU A 17 2.44 -6.13 1.57
C LEU A 17 2.50 -5.00 2.59
N TYR A 18 1.51 -4.99 3.49
CA TYR A 18 1.32 -3.88 4.42
C TYR A 18 2.44 -3.80 5.46
N THR A 19 3.08 -4.93 5.81
CA THR A 19 4.26 -4.90 6.69
C THR A 19 5.46 -4.26 5.98
N ALA A 20 5.65 -4.55 4.69
CA ALA A 20 6.71 -3.92 3.91
C ALA A 20 6.60 -2.39 3.88
N LYS A 21 5.37 -1.86 3.78
CA LYS A 21 5.10 -0.42 3.86
C LYS A 21 5.60 0.21 5.16
N VAL A 22 5.20 -0.34 6.30
CA VAL A 22 5.60 0.20 7.62
C VAL A 22 7.10 0.02 7.86
N ARG A 23 7.65 -1.13 7.49
CA ARG A 23 9.08 -1.43 7.62
C ARG A 23 9.94 -0.45 6.82
N ALA A 24 9.51 -0.11 5.60
CA ALA A 24 10.19 0.87 4.75
C ALA A 24 10.33 2.23 5.45
N PHE A 25 9.23 2.75 6.03
CA PHE A 25 9.30 3.99 6.80
C PHE A 25 10.29 3.88 7.96
N LEU A 26 10.16 2.83 8.79
CA LEU A 26 11.00 2.69 9.99
C LEU A 26 12.48 2.64 9.66
N ARG A 27 12.85 1.95 8.57
CA ARG A 27 14.24 1.85 8.11
C ARG A 27 14.76 3.14 7.51
N VAL A 28 14.05 3.71 6.53
CA VAL A 28 14.47 4.94 5.85
C VAL A 28 14.54 6.15 6.80
N ARG A 29 13.68 6.18 7.81
CA ARG A 29 13.67 7.24 8.82
C ARG A 29 14.59 6.96 10.02
N GLY A 30 15.29 5.83 10.04
CA GLY A 30 16.20 5.46 11.12
C GLY A 30 15.51 5.26 12.48
N VAL A 31 14.23 4.92 12.48
CA VAL A 31 13.46 4.72 13.72
C VAL A 31 13.91 3.41 14.36
N SER A 32 14.37 3.48 15.62
CA SER A 32 14.79 2.30 16.39
C SER A 32 13.59 1.38 16.63
N HIS A 33 13.64 0.18 16.05
CA HIS A 33 12.52 -0.76 16.12
C HIS A 33 12.97 -2.22 16.24
N VAL A 34 12.08 -3.04 16.80
CA VAL A 34 12.20 -4.50 16.80
C VAL A 34 11.02 -5.10 16.04
N GLU A 35 11.30 -5.88 15.00
CA GLU A 35 10.28 -6.63 14.30
C GLU A 35 10.05 -7.99 14.97
N ARG A 36 8.77 -8.35 15.14
CA ARG A 36 8.31 -9.61 15.73
C ARG A 36 7.28 -10.27 14.83
N PHE A 37 7.35 -11.59 14.71
CA PHE A 37 6.32 -12.34 14.02
C PHE A 37 4.98 -12.34 14.77
N PRO A 38 3.85 -12.59 14.08
CA PRO A 38 2.55 -12.82 14.71
C PRO A 38 2.53 -14.06 15.63
N SER A 39 3.55 -14.93 15.51
CA SER A 39 3.75 -16.06 16.41
C SER A 39 4.24 -15.66 17.81
N HIS A 40 4.70 -14.43 18.00
CA HIS A 40 5.21 -13.95 19.29
C HIS A 40 4.08 -13.91 20.36
N PRO A 41 4.30 -14.37 21.61
CA PRO A 41 3.28 -14.40 22.66
C PRO A 41 2.61 -13.05 22.90
N ARG A 42 3.41 -11.97 23.01
CA ARG A 42 2.92 -10.58 23.14
C ARG A 42 1.92 -10.19 22.04
N TYR A 43 2.14 -10.64 20.79
CA TYR A 43 1.17 -10.37 19.73
C TYR A 43 -0.16 -11.08 20.00
N ARG A 44 -0.09 -12.38 20.30
CA ARG A 44 -1.28 -13.24 20.44
C ARG A 44 -2.12 -12.89 21.66
N GLU A 45 -1.48 -12.56 22.77
CA GLU A 45 -2.08 -12.38 24.08
C GLU A 45 -2.48 -10.92 24.35
N VAL A 46 -1.80 -9.96 23.74
CA VAL A 46 -2.03 -8.53 24.03
C VAL A 46 -2.35 -7.73 22.77
N VAL A 47 -1.44 -7.66 21.79
CA VAL A 47 -1.61 -6.76 20.62
C VAL A 47 -2.88 -7.09 19.83
N LYS A 48 -3.05 -8.36 19.43
CA LYS A 48 -4.18 -8.82 18.62
C LYS A 48 -5.53 -8.62 19.34
N PRO A 49 -5.70 -8.99 20.63
CA PRO A 49 -6.91 -8.65 21.38
C PRO A 49 -7.16 -7.14 21.50
N THR A 50 -6.13 -6.33 21.72
CA THR A 50 -6.25 -4.88 21.85
C THR A 50 -6.75 -4.22 20.57
N VAL A 51 -6.17 -4.57 19.42
CA VAL A 51 -6.56 -3.97 18.12
C VAL A 51 -7.78 -4.64 17.47
N ARG A 52 -8.27 -5.74 18.07
CA ARG A 52 -9.44 -6.51 17.58
C ARG A 52 -9.36 -6.93 16.12
N SER A 53 -8.14 -7.15 15.61
CA SER A 53 -7.91 -7.57 14.23
C SER A 53 -6.83 -8.65 14.16
N HIS A 54 -7.01 -9.58 13.23
CA HIS A 54 -6.01 -10.60 12.89
C HIS A 54 -4.99 -10.12 11.85
N ARG A 55 -5.20 -8.95 11.25
CA ARG A 55 -4.40 -8.44 10.14
C ARG A 55 -3.10 -7.82 10.62
N ILE A 56 -2.05 -8.04 9.84
CA ILE A 56 -0.73 -7.44 10.04
C ILE A 56 -0.47 -6.38 8.98
N PRO A 57 0.32 -5.33 9.28
CA PRO A 57 1.07 -5.14 10.52
C PRO A 57 0.23 -4.54 11.65
N ALA A 58 0.75 -4.69 12.87
CA ALA A 58 0.41 -3.87 14.03
C ALA A 58 1.70 -3.28 14.62
N VAL A 59 1.62 -2.10 15.23
CA VAL A 59 2.73 -1.44 15.90
C VAL A 59 2.36 -1.17 17.36
N GLU A 60 3.28 -1.45 18.27
CA GLU A 60 3.24 -1.06 19.68
C GLU A 60 4.36 -0.05 19.94
N PHE A 61 4.00 1.15 20.39
CA PHE A 61 4.94 2.22 20.76
C PHE A 61 5.36 2.08 22.23
N ALA A 62 6.49 2.70 22.58
CA ALA A 62 7.04 2.68 23.95
C ALA A 62 6.09 3.25 25.03
N ASP A 63 5.15 4.12 24.64
CA ASP A 63 4.12 4.67 25.54
C ASP A 63 2.89 3.76 25.71
N GLY A 64 2.89 2.58 25.08
CA GLY A 64 1.81 1.61 25.16
C GLY A 64 0.71 1.79 24.11
N LEU A 65 0.80 2.79 23.23
CA LEU A 65 -0.13 2.92 22.10
C LEU A 65 0.04 1.75 21.13
N ILE A 66 -1.06 1.07 20.80
CA ILE A 66 -1.07 -0.05 19.84
C ILE A 66 -1.98 0.29 18.67
N ILE A 67 -1.44 0.30 17.46
CA ILE A 67 -2.16 0.65 16.22
C ILE A 67 -2.09 -0.53 15.24
N GLN A 68 -3.19 -0.79 14.55
CA GLN A 68 -3.29 -1.69 13.40
C GLN A 68 -3.78 -0.90 12.19
N ASP A 69 -3.40 -1.39 11.00
CA ASP A 69 -3.55 -0.78 9.68
C ASP A 69 -2.32 0.05 9.29
N SER A 70 -1.67 -0.33 8.18
CA SER A 70 -0.42 0.29 7.78
C SER A 70 -0.54 1.79 7.52
N ALA A 71 -1.69 2.28 7.04
CA ALA A 71 -1.87 3.69 6.77
C ALA A 71 -2.11 4.48 8.08
N ALA A 72 -2.89 3.93 9.02
CA ALA A 72 -3.04 4.51 10.35
C ALA A 72 -1.71 4.52 11.13
N ILE A 73 -0.92 3.46 10.97
CA ILE A 73 0.43 3.37 11.54
C ILE A 73 1.34 4.45 10.93
N LEU A 74 1.32 4.64 9.61
CA LEU A 74 2.12 5.69 8.97
C LEU A 74 1.69 7.09 9.39
N ASP A 75 0.38 7.36 9.55
CA ASP A 75 -0.11 8.64 10.06
C ASP A 75 0.49 8.96 11.44
N GLU A 76 0.49 7.99 12.36
CA GLU A 76 1.08 8.18 13.69
C GLU A 76 2.61 8.28 13.65
N LEU A 77 3.26 7.50 12.80
CA LEU A 77 4.71 7.54 12.62
C LEU A 77 5.18 8.88 12.06
N GLU A 78 4.51 9.43 11.06
CA GLU A 78 4.84 10.76 10.51
C GLU A 78 4.57 11.87 11.52
N ARG A 79 3.54 11.73 12.37
CA ARG A 79 3.29 12.66 13.48
C ARG A 79 4.41 12.63 14.53
N ARG A 80 4.93 11.45 14.87
CA ARG A 80 6.01 11.27 15.86
C ARG A 80 7.39 11.61 15.32
N TYR A 81 7.62 11.32 14.04
CA TYR A 81 8.90 11.49 13.35
C TYR A 81 8.72 12.38 12.11
N PRO A 82 8.42 13.68 12.29
CA PRO A 82 8.22 14.60 11.18
C PRO A 82 9.47 14.67 10.30
N ASP A 83 9.29 14.78 8.98
CA ASP A 83 10.37 15.07 8.04
C ASP A 83 10.21 16.50 7.51
N PRO A 84 11.14 17.43 7.80
CA PRO A 84 11.08 18.79 7.25
C PRO A 84 10.97 18.81 5.73
N ILE A 85 11.53 17.82 5.03
CA ILE A 85 11.49 17.74 3.57
C ILE A 85 10.07 17.46 3.10
N THR A 86 9.40 16.44 3.64
CA THR A 86 8.03 16.10 3.22
C THR A 86 7.00 17.10 3.76
N LEU A 87 7.27 17.74 4.90
CA LEU A 87 6.44 18.85 5.41
C LEU A 87 6.52 20.11 4.53
N GLY A 88 7.60 20.27 3.77
CA GLY A 88 7.80 21.38 2.83
C GLY A 88 7.24 21.13 1.43
N MET A 89 6.47 20.06 1.21
CA MET A 89 5.90 19.76 -0.12
C MET A 89 4.98 20.86 -0.61
N GLY A 90 5.10 21.18 -1.89
CA GLY A 90 4.12 22.01 -2.57
C GLY A 90 2.80 21.27 -2.86
N PRO A 91 1.79 21.99 -3.39
CA PRO A 91 0.47 21.44 -3.66
C PRO A 91 0.44 20.20 -4.55
N ARG A 92 1.24 20.15 -5.62
CA ARG A 92 1.29 18.99 -6.53
C ARG A 92 2.06 17.83 -5.93
N GLN A 93 3.16 18.09 -5.24
CA GLN A 93 3.96 17.05 -4.57
C GLN A 93 3.17 16.34 -3.47
N ALA A 94 2.43 17.09 -2.65
CA ALA A 94 1.54 16.53 -1.65
C ALA A 94 0.39 15.72 -2.28
N LEU A 95 -0.26 16.25 -3.32
CA LEU A 95 -1.30 15.52 -4.05
C LEU A 95 -0.76 14.24 -4.68
N ALA A 96 0.41 14.29 -5.31
CA ALA A 96 1.08 13.13 -5.89
C ALA A 96 1.35 12.05 -4.82
N THR A 97 1.83 12.46 -3.65
CA THR A 97 2.10 11.56 -2.52
C THR A 97 0.83 10.85 -2.04
N HIS A 98 -0.28 11.57 -1.88
CA HIS A 98 -1.55 10.98 -1.47
C HIS A 98 -2.10 10.01 -2.54
N LEU A 99 -2.07 10.40 -3.81
CA LEU A 99 -2.50 9.52 -4.90
C LEU A 99 -1.61 8.27 -5.01
N LEU A 100 -0.29 8.41 -4.87
CA LEU A 100 0.67 7.30 -4.84
C LEU A 100 0.33 6.27 -3.76
N GLU A 101 -0.07 6.70 -2.56
CA GLU A 101 -0.48 5.79 -1.50
C GLU A 101 -1.72 4.96 -1.88
N VAL A 102 -2.73 5.61 -2.45
CA VAL A 102 -3.98 4.94 -2.87
C VAL A 102 -3.70 3.96 -4.02
N ILE A 103 -2.95 4.37 -5.05
CA ILE A 103 -2.67 3.52 -6.21
C ILE A 103 -1.67 2.40 -5.88
N ALA A 104 -0.74 2.59 -4.95
CA ALA A 104 0.17 1.51 -4.54
C ALA A 104 -0.59 0.38 -3.83
N ASP A 105 -1.52 0.70 -2.93
CA ASP A 105 -2.28 -0.31 -2.19
C ASP A 105 -3.27 -1.09 -3.05
N ARG A 106 -3.64 -0.53 -4.22
CA ARG A 106 -4.75 -1.04 -5.02
C ARG A 106 -4.44 -1.26 -6.49
N GLY A 107 -3.85 -0.28 -7.16
CA GLY A 107 -3.46 -0.37 -8.57
C GLY A 107 -2.49 -1.53 -8.86
N LEU A 108 -1.62 -1.88 -7.90
CA LEU A 108 -0.72 -3.04 -8.03
C LEU A 108 -1.19 -4.31 -7.29
N ALA A 109 -2.40 -4.31 -6.73
CA ALA A 109 -2.94 -5.48 -6.05
C ALA A 109 -3.18 -6.65 -7.01
N LYS A 110 -3.65 -6.39 -8.25
CA LYS A 110 -3.90 -7.45 -9.24
C LYS A 110 -2.60 -8.14 -9.68
N PRO A 111 -1.55 -7.43 -10.13
CA PRO A 111 -0.25 -8.06 -10.40
C PRO A 111 0.30 -8.82 -9.18
N ALA A 112 0.30 -8.20 -8.00
CA ALA A 112 0.85 -8.80 -6.79
C ALA A 112 0.15 -10.10 -6.39
N MET A 113 -1.16 -10.22 -6.62
CA MET A 113 -1.91 -11.43 -6.33
C MET A 113 -1.82 -12.46 -7.47
N HIS A 114 -1.87 -12.01 -8.72
CA HIS A 114 -1.74 -12.89 -9.88
C HIS A 114 -0.38 -13.60 -9.88
N PHE A 115 0.72 -12.85 -9.82
CA PHE A 115 2.05 -13.44 -9.87
C PHE A 115 2.38 -14.33 -8.67
N ARG A 116 1.75 -14.09 -7.51
CA ARG A 116 1.89 -14.92 -6.32
C ARG A 116 1.20 -16.29 -6.50
N TRP A 117 -0.02 -16.29 -7.02
CA TRP A 117 -0.92 -17.46 -6.94
C TRP A 117 -1.12 -18.24 -8.23
N ASN A 118 -0.81 -17.67 -9.40
CA ASN A 118 -0.94 -18.37 -10.69
C ASN A 118 0.37 -19.02 -11.18
N PHE A 119 1.44 -18.94 -10.37
CA PHE A 119 2.76 -19.53 -10.65
C PHE A 119 3.20 -20.41 -9.47
N LEU A 120 2.37 -21.40 -9.12
CA LEU A 120 2.58 -22.23 -7.94
C LEU A 120 3.78 -23.17 -8.07
N GLU A 121 4.14 -23.58 -9.28
CA GLU A 121 5.33 -24.40 -9.54
C GLU A 121 6.59 -23.72 -8.99
N GLU A 122 6.74 -22.42 -9.25
CA GLU A 122 7.88 -21.64 -8.75
C GLU A 122 7.68 -21.11 -7.32
N ASN A 123 6.46 -20.75 -6.93
CA ASN A 123 6.24 -19.98 -5.70
C ASN A 123 5.81 -20.81 -4.48
N GLN A 124 5.14 -21.95 -4.66
CA GLN A 124 4.35 -22.57 -3.58
C GLN A 124 5.20 -22.96 -2.37
N ALA A 125 6.33 -23.63 -2.58
CA ALA A 125 7.21 -24.06 -1.49
C ALA A 125 7.73 -22.87 -0.66
N PHE A 126 8.12 -21.79 -1.33
CA PHE A 126 8.56 -20.55 -0.68
C PHE A 126 7.43 -19.93 0.17
N LEU A 127 6.25 -19.73 -0.43
CA LEU A 127 5.10 -19.10 0.21
C LEU A 127 4.60 -19.90 1.43
N VAL A 128 4.44 -21.22 1.29
CA VAL A 128 4.00 -22.11 2.36
C VAL A 128 4.97 -22.03 3.55
N GLY A 129 6.28 -22.03 3.28
CA GLY A 129 7.30 -21.85 4.31
C GLY A 129 7.19 -20.50 5.04
N GLU A 130 7.05 -19.39 4.30
CA GLU A 130 6.92 -18.05 4.89
C GLU A 130 5.68 -17.90 5.76
N PHE A 131 4.53 -18.40 5.29
CA PHE A 131 3.28 -18.34 6.06
C PHE A 131 3.32 -19.22 7.32
N GLY A 132 3.86 -20.44 7.19
CA GLY A 132 4.01 -21.35 8.32
C GLY A 132 4.87 -20.75 9.43
N ARG A 133 6.05 -20.21 9.09
CA ARG A 133 6.96 -19.55 10.05
C ARG A 133 6.34 -18.31 10.69
N SER A 134 5.56 -17.55 9.92
CA SER A 134 4.83 -16.37 10.44
C SER A 134 3.83 -16.75 11.54
N LEU A 135 3.19 -17.92 11.41
CA LEU A 135 2.22 -18.41 12.39
C LEU A 135 2.87 -19.17 13.55
N ARG A 136 3.97 -19.88 13.32
CA ARG A 136 4.69 -20.62 14.37
C ARG A 136 6.16 -20.80 14.00
N PHE A 137 7.05 -20.24 14.80
CA PHE A 137 8.50 -20.41 14.65
C PHE A 137 9.21 -20.19 16.00
N PRO A 138 10.21 -21.01 16.38
CA PRO A 138 10.63 -22.25 15.73
C PRO A 138 9.54 -23.35 15.80
N ALA A 139 9.48 -24.23 14.79
CA ALA A 139 8.51 -25.33 14.71
C ALA A 139 9.02 -26.47 13.81
N PRO A 140 8.55 -27.72 14.00
CA PRO A 140 8.81 -28.82 13.07
C PRO A 140 8.34 -28.50 11.64
N ALA A 141 9.03 -29.05 10.63
CA ALA A 141 8.74 -28.78 9.22
C ALA A 141 7.28 -29.10 8.83
N GLU A 142 6.74 -30.22 9.32
CA GLU A 142 5.35 -30.62 9.08
C GLU A 142 4.34 -29.60 9.64
N ASP A 143 4.62 -29.01 10.80
CA ASP A 143 3.77 -27.98 11.39
C ASP A 143 3.81 -26.68 10.58
N VAL A 144 5.00 -26.29 10.09
CA VAL A 144 5.19 -25.13 9.21
C VAL A 144 4.41 -25.34 7.91
N GLU A 145 4.54 -26.49 7.27
CA GLU A 145 3.85 -26.81 6.03
C GLU A 145 2.33 -26.80 6.20
N ARG A 146 1.81 -27.52 7.21
CA ARG A 146 0.37 -27.60 7.50
C ARG A 146 -0.24 -26.23 7.76
N LEU A 147 0.41 -25.39 8.56
CA LEU A 147 -0.05 -24.03 8.86
C LEU A 147 0.07 -23.12 7.62
N GLY A 148 1.15 -23.26 6.87
CA GLY A 148 1.40 -22.50 5.64
C GLY A 148 0.35 -22.77 4.56
N LEU A 149 0.01 -24.03 4.31
CA LEU A 149 -1.03 -24.44 3.37
C LEU A 149 -2.40 -23.88 3.73
N ARG A 150 -2.73 -23.84 5.04
CA ARG A 150 -3.98 -23.24 5.52
C ARG A 150 -4.07 -21.75 5.17
N VAL A 151 -2.98 -20.99 5.36
CA VAL A 151 -2.95 -19.57 4.99
C VAL A 151 -2.97 -19.41 3.47
N ALA A 152 -2.20 -20.23 2.75
CA ALA A 152 -2.12 -20.17 1.30
C ALA A 152 -3.48 -20.38 0.63
N SER A 153 -4.23 -21.40 1.06
CA SER A 153 -5.59 -21.68 0.57
C SER A 153 -6.56 -20.52 0.83
N LYS A 154 -6.50 -19.89 2.01
CA LYS A 154 -7.32 -18.71 2.30
C LYS A 154 -6.97 -17.53 1.39
N MET A 155 -5.68 -17.28 1.18
CA MET A 155 -5.22 -16.11 0.44
C MET A 155 -5.43 -16.24 -1.07
N SER A 156 -5.25 -17.42 -1.64
CA SER A 156 -5.57 -17.69 -3.05
C SER A 156 -7.07 -17.59 -3.34
N GLY A 157 -7.93 -17.80 -2.34
CA GLY A 157 -9.39 -17.59 -2.46
C GLY A 157 -9.80 -16.15 -2.81
N TYR A 158 -8.92 -15.15 -2.66
CA TYR A 158 -9.23 -13.75 -2.97
C TYR A 158 -9.08 -13.38 -4.45
N LEU A 159 -8.53 -14.25 -5.31
CA LEU A 159 -8.31 -13.92 -6.72
C LEU A 159 -9.59 -13.48 -7.46
N PRO A 160 -10.72 -14.23 -7.37
CA PRO A 160 -11.95 -13.84 -8.07
C PRO A 160 -12.52 -12.51 -7.57
N MET A 161 -12.39 -12.23 -6.25
CA MET A 161 -12.83 -10.98 -5.65
C MET A 161 -12.10 -9.76 -6.25
N LEU A 162 -10.87 -9.97 -6.73
CA LEU A 162 -10.03 -8.96 -7.38
C LEU A 162 -10.16 -8.99 -8.91
N GLY A 163 -11.11 -9.73 -9.49
CA GLY A 163 -11.28 -9.86 -10.94
C GLY A 163 -10.07 -10.50 -11.64
N ILE A 164 -9.37 -11.40 -10.95
CA ILE A 164 -8.25 -12.17 -11.52
C ILE A 164 -8.81 -13.50 -12.00
N GLU A 165 -8.89 -13.64 -13.32
CA GLU A 165 -9.46 -14.79 -14.02
C GLU A 165 -8.76 -14.99 -15.37
N PRO A 166 -8.89 -16.14 -16.06
CA PRO A 166 -8.11 -16.42 -17.27
C PRO A 166 -8.15 -15.32 -18.34
N ARG A 167 -9.31 -14.67 -18.54
CA ARG A 167 -9.45 -13.58 -19.53
C ARG A 167 -8.74 -12.28 -19.13
N THR A 168 -8.49 -12.04 -17.84
CA THR A 168 -7.83 -10.81 -17.34
C THR A 168 -6.33 -10.97 -17.14
N VAL A 169 -5.83 -12.22 -17.06
CA VAL A 169 -4.40 -12.50 -16.87
C VAL A 169 -3.50 -11.78 -17.89
N PRO A 170 -3.75 -11.85 -19.21
CA PRO A 170 -2.86 -11.21 -20.20
C PRO A 170 -2.72 -9.69 -20.00
N VAL A 171 -3.82 -9.01 -19.63
CA VAL A 171 -3.76 -7.56 -19.37
C VAL A 171 -3.07 -7.25 -18.04
N ILE A 172 -3.24 -8.09 -17.01
CA ILE A 172 -2.54 -7.93 -15.72
C ILE A 172 -1.03 -8.06 -15.91
N GLU A 173 -0.57 -9.07 -16.65
CA GLU A 173 0.85 -9.27 -16.95
C GLU A 173 1.44 -8.11 -17.77
N ARG A 174 0.72 -7.65 -18.81
CA ARG A 174 1.13 -6.49 -19.61
C ARG A 174 1.25 -5.23 -18.75
N VAL A 175 0.24 -4.90 -17.94
CA VAL A 175 0.25 -3.72 -17.07
C VAL A 175 1.41 -3.77 -16.08
N TYR A 176 1.76 -4.95 -15.57
CA TYR A 176 2.92 -5.12 -14.70
C TYR A 176 4.25 -4.94 -15.45
N GLY A 177 4.40 -5.52 -16.64
CA GLY A 177 5.59 -5.32 -17.47
C GLY A 177 5.82 -3.84 -17.82
N GLU A 178 4.77 -3.13 -18.22
CA GLU A 178 4.80 -1.69 -18.48
C GLU A 178 5.12 -0.89 -17.21
N THR A 179 4.58 -1.30 -16.05
CA THR A 179 4.92 -0.70 -14.75
C THR A 179 6.42 -0.82 -14.45
N LEU A 180 6.98 -2.03 -14.61
CA LEU A 180 8.39 -2.29 -14.37
C LEU A 180 9.28 -1.45 -15.30
N ALA A 181 8.92 -1.33 -16.58
CA ALA A 181 9.65 -0.48 -17.52
C ALA A 181 9.62 1.00 -17.11
N LEU A 182 8.44 1.55 -16.82
CA LEU A 182 8.28 2.96 -16.42
C LEU A 182 9.04 3.30 -15.13
N LEU A 183 8.99 2.42 -14.14
CA LEU A 183 9.73 2.61 -12.89
C LEU A 183 11.24 2.41 -13.09
N ASN A 184 11.66 1.49 -13.96
CA ASN A 184 13.08 1.32 -14.26
C ASN A 184 13.65 2.57 -14.93
N ASP A 185 12.92 3.16 -15.87
CA ASP A 185 13.28 4.44 -16.50
C ASP A 185 13.33 5.57 -15.46
N HIS A 186 12.34 5.63 -14.57
CA HIS A 186 12.31 6.62 -13.49
C HIS A 186 13.53 6.48 -12.55
N PHE A 187 13.82 5.27 -12.08
CA PHE A 187 14.94 5.02 -11.16
C PHE A 187 16.32 5.07 -11.82
N SER A 188 16.39 5.19 -13.15
CA SER A 188 17.63 5.56 -13.84
C SER A 188 18.01 7.04 -13.65
N LEU A 189 17.03 7.88 -13.31
CA LEU A 189 17.18 9.32 -13.16
C LEU A 189 17.07 9.79 -11.71
N HIS A 190 16.34 9.07 -10.87
CA HIS A 190 15.99 9.48 -9.52
C HIS A 190 16.14 8.32 -8.52
N PRO A 191 16.67 8.55 -7.31
CA PRO A 191 16.71 7.53 -6.28
C PRO A 191 15.35 7.24 -5.63
N TYR A 192 14.37 8.13 -5.74
CA TYR A 192 13.03 8.01 -5.14
C TYR A 192 11.95 8.56 -6.07
N LEU A 193 10.69 8.24 -5.80
CA LEU A 193 9.56 8.60 -6.66
C LEU A 193 9.45 10.10 -6.94
N LEU A 194 9.67 10.94 -5.93
CA LEU A 194 9.61 12.39 -6.08
C LEU A 194 10.96 13.01 -6.46
N GLY A 195 12.01 12.24 -6.74
CA GLY A 195 13.35 12.75 -7.01
C GLY A 195 14.36 12.27 -5.98
N ASP A 196 14.94 13.21 -5.23
CA ASP A 196 16.11 12.93 -4.37
C ASP A 196 15.76 12.71 -2.89
N ALA A 197 14.47 12.71 -2.55
CA ALA A 197 14.00 12.40 -1.21
C ALA A 197 12.88 11.36 -1.21
N PRO A 198 12.90 10.40 -0.26
CA PRO A 198 11.82 9.44 -0.08
C PRO A 198 10.57 10.13 0.45
N SER A 199 9.41 9.61 0.06
CA SER A 199 8.10 10.08 0.49
C SER A 199 7.24 8.92 0.97
N ARG A 200 6.04 9.24 1.48
CA ARG A 200 5.01 8.24 1.75
C ARG A 200 4.67 7.39 0.52
N GLY A 201 4.79 7.95 -0.68
CA GLY A 201 4.62 7.20 -1.92
C GLY A 201 5.61 6.05 -2.05
N ASP A 202 6.88 6.27 -1.71
CA ASP A 202 7.93 5.23 -1.77
C ASP A 202 7.63 4.10 -0.77
N TYR A 203 7.24 4.46 0.46
CA TYR A 203 6.86 3.48 1.48
C TYR A 203 5.63 2.68 1.04
N ALA A 204 4.63 3.34 0.46
CA ALA A 204 3.43 2.66 -0.01
C ALA A 204 3.75 1.66 -1.12
N LEU A 205 4.60 2.05 -2.06
CA LEU A 205 4.97 1.22 -3.20
C LEU A 205 5.80 -0.02 -2.81
N MET A 206 6.52 0.03 -1.69
CA MET A 206 7.19 -1.15 -1.11
C MET A 206 6.21 -2.27 -0.74
N GLY A 207 4.95 -1.95 -0.51
CA GLY A 207 3.91 -2.95 -0.32
C GLY A 207 3.91 -3.98 -1.45
N PRO A 208 3.41 -3.63 -2.64
CA PRO A 208 3.39 -4.52 -3.80
C PRO A 208 4.79 -4.90 -4.30
N LEU A 209 5.70 -3.93 -4.46
CA LEU A 209 6.97 -4.15 -5.15
C LEU A 209 8.02 -4.89 -4.33
N TYR A 210 7.90 -4.93 -3.00
CA TYR A 210 8.77 -5.76 -2.17
C TYR A 210 8.01 -6.90 -1.49
N GLY A 211 6.93 -6.61 -0.76
CA GLY A 211 6.22 -7.62 0.05
C GLY A 211 5.67 -8.82 -0.75
N HIS A 212 5.42 -8.62 -2.06
CA HIS A 212 5.07 -9.69 -3.00
C HIS A 212 6.04 -9.75 -4.17
N LEU A 213 6.01 -8.75 -5.06
CA LEU A 213 6.61 -8.85 -6.40
C LEU A 213 8.15 -8.90 -6.37
N GLY A 214 8.78 -8.35 -5.35
CA GLY A 214 10.22 -8.40 -5.12
C GLY A 214 10.67 -9.48 -4.13
N ARG A 215 9.80 -10.43 -3.77
CA ARG A 215 10.13 -11.54 -2.85
C ARG A 215 9.72 -12.90 -3.38
N ASP A 216 8.55 -13.00 -4.00
CA ASP A 216 8.07 -14.28 -4.53
C ASP A 216 8.97 -14.70 -5.71
N PRO A 217 9.39 -15.98 -5.80
CA PRO A 217 10.40 -16.42 -6.76
C PRO A 217 10.13 -16.00 -8.22
N LYS A 218 8.89 -16.19 -8.70
CA LYS A 218 8.53 -15.85 -10.09
C LYS A 218 8.63 -14.36 -10.41
N PRO A 219 7.89 -13.45 -9.73
CA PRO A 219 7.96 -12.03 -10.06
C PRO A 219 9.29 -11.38 -9.68
N LEU A 220 10.00 -11.91 -8.68
CA LEU A 220 11.35 -11.44 -8.33
C LEU A 220 12.32 -11.68 -9.49
N HIS A 221 12.35 -12.90 -10.03
CA HIS A 221 13.19 -13.23 -11.18
C HIS A 221 12.86 -12.36 -12.40
N MET A 222 11.57 -12.08 -12.63
CA MET A 222 11.15 -11.15 -13.68
C MET A 222 11.69 -9.74 -13.43
N MET A 223 11.48 -9.18 -12.23
CA MET A 223 11.95 -7.84 -11.86
C MET A 223 13.47 -7.70 -12.01
N GLN A 224 14.23 -8.68 -11.53
CA GLN A 224 15.69 -8.69 -11.65
C GLN A 224 16.16 -8.68 -13.11
N ARG A 225 15.44 -9.38 -13.99
CA ARG A 225 15.79 -9.49 -15.42
C ARG A 225 15.39 -8.29 -16.25
N THR A 226 14.24 -7.69 -15.96
CA THR A 226 13.64 -6.68 -16.86
C THR A 226 13.67 -5.27 -16.28
N ALA A 227 13.85 -5.12 -14.96
CA ALA A 227 13.82 -3.84 -14.27
C ALA A 227 14.80 -3.81 -13.07
N PRO A 228 16.11 -4.00 -13.32
CA PRO A 228 17.11 -4.09 -12.26
C PRO A 228 17.20 -2.83 -11.39
N LEU A 229 16.84 -1.64 -11.90
CA LEU A 229 16.83 -0.41 -11.12
C LEU A 229 15.62 -0.33 -10.17
N VAL A 230 14.51 -0.98 -10.52
CA VAL A 230 13.38 -1.19 -9.59
C VAL A 230 13.81 -2.12 -8.47
N TYR A 231 14.47 -3.23 -8.80
CA TYR A 231 15.01 -4.13 -7.78
C TYR A 231 16.01 -3.40 -6.86
N ARG A 232 16.94 -2.64 -7.43
CA ARG A 232 17.89 -1.81 -6.68
C ARG A 232 17.19 -0.80 -5.77
N TRP A 233 16.11 -0.17 -6.22
CA TRP A 233 15.29 0.69 -5.39
C TRP A 233 14.65 -0.08 -4.23
N THR A 234 14.15 -1.30 -4.43
CA THR A 234 13.63 -2.11 -3.32
C THR A 234 14.71 -2.42 -2.27
N GLU A 235 15.94 -2.70 -2.70
CA GLU A 235 17.07 -2.91 -1.79
C GLU A 235 17.38 -1.64 -0.99
N ARG A 236 17.40 -0.48 -1.66
CA ARG A 236 17.64 0.83 -1.03
C ARG A 236 16.61 1.15 0.06
N ILE A 237 15.33 1.04 -0.27
CA ILE A 237 14.24 1.37 0.67
C ILE A 237 14.13 0.33 1.79
N ASN A 238 14.51 -0.91 1.53
CA ASN A 238 14.56 -1.95 2.56
C ASN A 238 15.88 -1.91 3.37
N GLY A 239 16.87 -1.11 2.98
CA GLY A 239 18.14 -0.93 3.71
C GLY A 239 18.00 0.02 4.90
N ALA A 240 18.85 -0.11 5.91
CA ALA A 240 18.84 0.75 7.09
C ALA A 240 19.48 2.13 6.85
N GLU A 241 20.37 2.23 5.87
CA GLU A 241 21.18 3.43 5.62
C GLU A 241 20.51 4.36 4.59
N ALA A 242 19.59 3.83 3.77
CA ALA A 242 18.89 4.53 2.69
C ALA A 242 19.81 5.37 1.78
N GLU A 243 21.07 4.97 1.62
CA GLU A 243 22.05 5.69 0.82
C GLU A 243 21.79 5.57 -0.69
N THR A 244 22.28 6.56 -1.44
CA THR A 244 22.14 6.65 -2.89
C THR A 244 23.51 6.70 -3.57
N PRO A 245 24.36 5.67 -3.43
CA PRO A 245 25.74 5.69 -3.94
C PRO A 245 25.82 5.82 -5.47
N GLU A 246 24.79 5.36 -6.18
CA GLU A 246 24.65 5.55 -7.63
C GLU A 246 24.35 7.00 -8.06
N PHE A 247 24.07 7.91 -7.11
CA PHE A 247 23.76 9.32 -7.34
C PHE A 247 24.69 10.25 -6.51
N PRO A 248 26.00 10.30 -6.82
CA PRO A 248 26.96 11.05 -6.03
C PRO A 248 26.69 12.57 -6.07
N GLY A 249 26.80 13.22 -4.91
CA GLY A 249 26.66 14.68 -4.79
C GLY A 249 25.23 15.20 -4.88
N ARG A 250 24.22 14.32 -4.90
CA ARG A 250 22.81 14.74 -4.86
C ARG A 250 22.34 14.83 -3.40
N PRO A 251 22.01 16.02 -2.89
CA PRO A 251 21.48 16.15 -1.54
C PRO A 251 20.08 15.56 -1.47
N ARG A 252 19.70 15.07 -0.30
CA ARG A 252 18.30 14.66 -0.04
C ARG A 252 17.41 15.91 -0.09
N ALA A 253 16.67 16.06 -1.18
CA ALA A 253 15.78 17.20 -1.39
C ALA A 253 14.62 16.83 -2.34
N LEU A 254 13.51 17.56 -2.23
CA LEU A 254 12.45 17.53 -3.23
C LEU A 254 12.81 18.46 -4.40
N PRO A 255 12.28 18.22 -5.60
CA PRO A 255 12.43 19.13 -6.73
C PRO A 255 11.86 20.52 -6.39
N ASP A 256 12.58 21.55 -6.80
CA ASP A 256 12.16 22.94 -6.65
C ASP A 256 10.82 23.21 -7.36
N GLU A 257 10.18 24.31 -6.98
CA GLU A 257 8.98 24.84 -7.64
C GLU A 257 7.82 23.84 -7.71
N ASP A 258 7.70 22.96 -6.70
CA ASP A 258 6.64 21.95 -6.61
C ASP A 258 6.62 21.01 -7.84
N ARG A 259 7.77 20.80 -8.48
CA ARG A 259 7.89 20.03 -9.72
C ARG A 259 7.72 18.53 -9.44
N ILE A 260 7.04 17.84 -10.35
CA ILE A 260 6.91 16.39 -10.38
C ILE A 260 7.75 15.85 -11.55
N PRO A 261 8.64 14.86 -11.35
CA PRO A 261 9.39 14.26 -12.44
C PRO A 261 8.46 13.75 -13.57
N PRO A 262 8.71 14.08 -14.85
CA PRO A 262 7.86 13.62 -15.96
C PRO A 262 7.75 12.09 -16.05
N THR A 263 8.81 11.38 -15.68
CA THR A 263 8.82 9.90 -15.60
C THR A 263 7.89 9.39 -14.50
N LEU A 264 7.77 10.09 -13.37
CA LEU A 264 6.78 9.75 -12.33
C LEU A 264 5.36 9.99 -12.84
N VAL A 265 5.12 11.10 -13.54
CA VAL A 265 3.80 11.39 -14.14
C VAL A 265 3.38 10.27 -15.11
N ALA A 266 4.31 9.77 -15.92
CA ALA A 266 4.04 8.65 -16.84
C ALA A 266 3.65 7.36 -16.08
N PHE A 267 4.38 7.02 -15.03
CA PHE A 267 4.06 5.88 -14.15
C PHE A 267 2.69 6.03 -13.47
N MET A 268 2.40 7.19 -12.87
CA MET A 268 1.13 7.43 -12.18
C MET A 268 -0.05 7.38 -13.15
N ARG A 269 0.07 8.00 -14.34
CA ARG A 269 -0.96 7.95 -15.39
C ARG A 269 -1.23 6.52 -15.85
N HIS A 270 -0.17 5.72 -16.00
CA HIS A 270 -0.30 4.32 -16.36
C HIS A 270 -1.17 3.55 -15.37
N LEU A 271 -0.90 3.66 -14.07
CA LEU A 271 -1.71 2.98 -13.05
C LEU A 271 -3.14 3.53 -12.94
N LEU A 272 -3.31 4.85 -13.05
CA LEU A 272 -4.62 5.49 -12.93
C LEU A 272 -5.57 5.14 -14.07
N ARG A 273 -5.06 4.86 -15.27
CA ARG A 273 -5.88 4.49 -16.44
C ARG A 273 -6.80 3.28 -16.20
N GLY A 274 -6.42 2.35 -15.34
CA GLY A 274 -7.26 1.19 -14.97
C GLY A 274 -7.86 1.28 -13.57
N TYR A 275 -7.63 2.37 -12.84
CA TYR A 275 -7.92 2.45 -11.41
C TYR A 275 -8.78 3.66 -11.02
N ALA A 276 -8.80 4.72 -11.83
CA ALA A 276 -9.66 5.88 -11.63
C ALA A 276 -11.14 5.48 -11.62
N ASP A 277 -11.59 4.72 -12.62
CA ASP A 277 -12.96 4.21 -12.70
C ASP A 277 -13.31 3.30 -11.53
N GLU A 278 -12.37 2.45 -11.07
CA GLU A 278 -12.55 1.62 -9.88
C GLU A 278 -12.87 2.50 -8.65
N LEU A 279 -12.15 3.60 -8.46
CA LEU A 279 -12.37 4.52 -7.33
C LEU A 279 -13.73 5.21 -7.41
N VAL A 280 -14.10 5.71 -8.59
CA VAL A 280 -15.39 6.38 -8.82
C VAL A 280 -16.55 5.41 -8.52
N LEU A 281 -16.52 4.22 -9.13
CA LEU A 281 -17.55 3.20 -8.92
C LEU A 281 -17.57 2.69 -7.47
N SER A 282 -16.42 2.60 -6.80
CA SER A 282 -16.36 2.23 -5.39
C SER A 282 -17.04 3.29 -4.52
N ALA A 283 -16.85 4.58 -4.82
CA ALA A 283 -17.51 5.67 -4.10
C ALA A 283 -19.03 5.65 -4.32
N GLU A 284 -19.49 5.37 -5.54
CA GLU A 284 -20.92 5.18 -5.83
C GLU A 284 -21.51 4.01 -5.02
N ARG A 285 -20.80 2.88 -4.96
CA ARG A 285 -21.20 1.72 -4.15
C ARG A 285 -21.26 2.05 -2.66
N PHE A 286 -20.28 2.80 -2.15
CA PHE A 286 -20.28 3.26 -0.77
C PHE A 286 -21.49 4.15 -0.48
N ASN A 287 -21.76 5.14 -1.33
CA ASN A 287 -22.89 6.05 -1.15
C ASN A 287 -24.24 5.30 -1.23
N ALA A 288 -24.36 4.33 -2.14
CA ALA A 288 -25.55 3.49 -2.26
C ALA A 288 -25.76 2.63 -1.01
N LEU A 289 -24.69 2.04 -0.45
CA LEU A 289 -24.75 1.30 0.81
C LEU A 289 -25.20 2.19 1.97
N LEU A 290 -24.68 3.41 2.08
CA LEU A 290 -25.10 4.32 3.14
C LEU A 290 -26.54 4.79 3.00
N ALA A 291 -27.06 4.90 1.78
CA ALA A 291 -28.48 5.21 1.57
C ALA A 291 -29.41 4.13 2.13
N THR A 292 -28.95 2.88 2.26
CA THR A 292 -29.72 1.81 2.93
C THR A 292 -29.58 1.81 4.45
N LEU A 293 -28.72 2.68 5.00
CA LEU A 293 -28.39 2.78 6.43
C LEU A 293 -28.56 4.23 6.93
N PRO A 294 -29.75 4.85 6.78
CA PRO A 294 -29.93 6.28 7.07
C PRO A 294 -29.60 6.67 8.52
N ASP A 295 -29.77 5.73 9.46
CA ASP A 295 -29.59 5.97 10.90
C ASP A 295 -28.22 5.50 11.41
N ILE A 296 -27.25 5.20 10.54
CA ILE A 296 -25.91 4.79 10.98
C ILE A 296 -25.26 5.92 11.80
N PRO A 297 -24.95 5.68 13.10
CA PRO A 297 -24.35 6.71 13.94
C PRO A 297 -22.90 6.97 13.54
N ALA A 298 -22.36 8.12 13.96
CA ALA A 298 -20.92 8.35 13.96
C ALA A 298 -20.21 7.22 14.72
N GLY A 299 -19.15 6.64 14.13
CA GLY A 299 -18.51 5.44 14.65
C GLY A 299 -19.16 4.11 14.24
N GLY A 300 -20.29 4.14 13.53
CA GLY A 300 -20.92 2.95 12.99
C GLY A 300 -20.02 2.27 11.95
N PHE A 301 -19.86 0.95 12.07
CA PHE A 301 -19.03 0.18 11.14
C PHE A 301 -19.73 0.01 9.79
N VAL A 302 -18.95 0.15 8.72
CA VAL A 302 -19.43 -0.05 7.34
C VAL A 302 -19.77 -1.52 7.07
N SER A 303 -19.09 -2.46 7.75
CA SER A 303 -19.40 -3.89 7.66
C SER A 303 -20.40 -4.31 8.75
N HIS A 304 -21.56 -4.83 8.34
CA HIS A 304 -22.51 -5.46 9.27
C HIS A 304 -22.04 -6.82 9.81
N GLU A 305 -21.22 -7.53 9.04
CA GLU A 305 -20.67 -8.85 9.41
C GLU A 305 -19.40 -8.75 10.25
N GLY A 306 -19.00 -7.53 10.63
CA GLY A 306 -17.81 -7.28 11.44
C GLY A 306 -16.49 -7.43 10.68
N ALA A 307 -16.49 -7.46 9.35
CA ALA A 307 -15.28 -7.54 8.56
C ALA A 307 -14.47 -6.23 8.66
N ASP A 308 -13.18 -6.35 8.98
CA ASP A 308 -12.24 -5.22 9.07
C ASP A 308 -12.19 -4.36 7.80
N GLN A 309 -12.32 -5.01 6.64
CA GLN A 309 -12.24 -4.41 5.31
C GLN A 309 -13.44 -4.91 4.49
N PRO A 310 -14.59 -4.22 4.55
CA PRO A 310 -15.79 -4.65 3.83
C PRO A 310 -15.64 -4.49 2.32
N THR A 311 -16.29 -5.41 1.59
CA THR A 311 -16.64 -5.19 0.20
C THR A 311 -17.89 -4.32 0.13
N LEU A 312 -17.98 -3.46 -0.89
CA LEU A 312 -19.11 -2.57 -1.13
C LEU A 312 -20.04 -3.11 -2.24
N GLY A 313 -19.80 -4.36 -2.67
CA GLY A 313 -20.51 -5.01 -3.76
C GLY A 313 -19.73 -5.00 -5.08
N PRO A 314 -20.28 -5.65 -6.12
CA PRO A 314 -19.59 -5.83 -7.40
C PRO A 314 -19.55 -4.53 -8.21
N ILE A 315 -18.44 -4.31 -8.90
CA ILE A 315 -18.24 -3.24 -9.88
C ILE A 315 -17.66 -3.82 -11.17
N THR A 316 -17.97 -3.17 -12.29
CA THR A 316 -17.48 -3.54 -13.62
C THR A 316 -16.92 -2.30 -14.28
N PHE A 317 -15.69 -2.37 -14.79
CA PHE A 317 -14.99 -1.23 -15.40
C PHE A 317 -14.01 -1.67 -16.48
N ASP A 318 -13.49 -0.70 -17.25
CA ASP A 318 -12.40 -0.94 -18.19
C ASP A 318 -11.05 -0.94 -17.46
N TYR A 319 -10.33 -2.06 -17.57
CA TYR A 319 -8.96 -2.18 -17.08
C TYR A 319 -8.03 -2.32 -18.29
N HIS A 320 -7.54 -1.19 -18.80
CA HIS A 320 -6.62 -1.13 -19.94
C HIS A 320 -7.16 -1.79 -21.22
N GLY A 321 -8.43 -1.57 -21.54
CA GLY A 321 -9.11 -2.10 -22.73
C GLY A 321 -9.76 -3.47 -22.52
N VAL A 322 -9.79 -3.97 -21.28
CA VAL A 322 -10.42 -5.25 -20.92
C VAL A 322 -11.44 -5.01 -19.82
N THR A 323 -12.68 -5.44 -20.04
CA THR A 323 -13.72 -5.40 -19.02
C THR A 323 -13.37 -6.31 -17.85
N VAL A 324 -13.29 -5.74 -16.65
CA VAL A 324 -13.03 -6.45 -15.40
C VAL A 324 -14.22 -6.30 -14.48
N GLN A 325 -14.61 -7.40 -13.84
CA GLN A 325 -15.58 -7.40 -12.74
C GLN A 325 -14.87 -7.80 -11.44
N GLN A 326 -15.10 -7.05 -10.36
CA GLN A 326 -14.51 -7.33 -9.04
C GLN A 326 -15.41 -6.81 -7.93
N GLN A 327 -15.03 -7.03 -6.66
CA GLN A 327 -15.65 -6.35 -5.52
C GLN A 327 -15.00 -4.98 -5.28
N ALA A 328 -15.82 -3.94 -5.09
CA ALA A 328 -15.37 -2.64 -4.60
C ALA A 328 -14.92 -2.77 -3.14
N LEU A 329 -13.80 -2.13 -2.79
CA LEU A 329 -13.22 -2.19 -1.43
C LEU A 329 -13.26 -0.81 -0.78
N GLY A 330 -13.81 -0.72 0.44
CA GLY A 330 -13.98 0.59 1.10
C GLY A 330 -12.69 1.24 1.60
N HIS A 331 -11.61 0.47 1.79
CA HIS A 331 -10.34 0.99 2.31
C HIS A 331 -9.72 2.08 1.43
N SER A 332 -9.78 1.90 0.12
CA SER A 332 -9.19 2.86 -0.82
C SER A 332 -9.87 4.21 -0.76
N LEU A 333 -11.18 4.24 -0.48
CA LEU A 333 -11.93 5.47 -0.29
C LEU A 333 -11.49 6.20 0.98
N TRP A 334 -11.20 5.47 2.06
CA TRP A 334 -10.65 6.08 3.26
C TRP A 334 -9.31 6.76 3.03
N LEU A 335 -8.39 6.10 2.30
CA LEU A 335 -7.12 6.69 1.90
C LEU A 335 -7.30 7.88 0.93
N LEU A 336 -8.21 7.74 -0.03
CA LEU A 336 -8.48 8.75 -1.06
C LEU A 336 -8.94 10.08 -0.45
N GLN A 337 -9.64 10.05 0.69
CA GLN A 337 -10.03 11.29 1.39
C GLN A 337 -8.83 12.21 1.64
N ARG A 338 -7.62 11.70 1.85
CA ARG A 338 -6.42 12.56 2.03
C ARG A 338 -6.14 13.41 0.79
N ALA A 339 -6.25 12.83 -0.41
CA ALA A 339 -6.08 13.56 -1.66
C ALA A 339 -7.22 14.58 -1.88
N LEU A 340 -8.46 14.18 -1.58
CA LEU A 340 -9.63 15.05 -1.70
C LEU A 340 -9.59 16.23 -0.73
N ASP A 341 -9.25 15.97 0.54
CA ASP A 341 -9.12 16.96 1.60
C ASP A 341 -7.98 17.92 1.32
N HIS A 342 -6.84 17.42 0.83
CA HIS A 342 -5.72 18.25 0.39
C HIS A 342 -6.18 19.25 -0.67
N VAL A 343 -6.83 18.79 -1.75
CA VAL A 343 -7.33 19.69 -2.81
C VAL A 343 -8.42 20.65 -2.29
N ALA A 344 -9.29 20.19 -1.39
CA ALA A 344 -10.33 21.02 -0.79
C ALA A 344 -9.77 22.11 0.13
N GLY A 345 -8.61 21.87 0.77
CA GLY A 345 -7.92 22.82 1.63
C GLY A 345 -7.07 23.86 0.90
N LEU A 346 -6.87 23.73 -0.42
CA LEU A 346 -6.15 24.69 -1.24
C LEU A 346 -7.08 25.78 -1.79
N ASP A 347 -6.52 26.94 -2.14
CA ASP A 347 -7.21 28.04 -2.81
C ASP A 347 -6.43 28.58 -4.03
N GLY A 348 -7.09 29.47 -4.79
CA GLY A 348 -6.49 30.22 -5.88
C GLY A 348 -5.61 29.41 -6.84
N ALA A 349 -4.39 29.90 -7.07
CA ALA A 349 -3.43 29.30 -7.99
C ALA A 349 -2.96 27.90 -7.55
N ALA A 350 -2.84 27.67 -6.23
CA ALA A 350 -2.41 26.38 -5.70
C ALA A 350 -3.43 25.27 -5.99
N ARG A 351 -4.71 25.56 -5.77
CA ARG A 351 -5.81 24.63 -6.09
C ARG A 351 -5.88 24.33 -7.58
N ASN A 352 -5.76 25.36 -8.42
CA ASN A 352 -5.78 25.20 -9.88
C ASN A 352 -4.59 24.36 -10.37
N ALA A 353 -3.39 24.56 -9.82
CA ALA A 353 -2.22 23.75 -10.17
C ALA A 353 -2.36 22.29 -9.76
N ALA A 354 -2.92 22.01 -8.58
CA ALA A 354 -3.19 20.65 -8.10
C ALA A 354 -4.24 19.94 -8.96
N LEU A 355 -5.35 20.61 -9.30
CA LEU A 355 -6.40 20.05 -10.17
C LEU A 355 -5.88 19.82 -11.59
N ALA A 356 -5.16 20.77 -12.18
CA ALA A 356 -4.55 20.59 -13.50
C ALA A 356 -3.54 19.42 -13.52
N PHE A 357 -2.82 19.20 -12.42
CA PHE A 357 -1.97 18.03 -12.26
C PHE A 357 -2.78 16.73 -12.20
N ALA A 358 -3.87 16.69 -11.43
CA ALA A 358 -4.78 15.52 -11.40
C ALA A 358 -5.37 15.22 -12.79
N ASP A 359 -5.78 16.25 -13.53
CA ASP A 359 -6.29 16.09 -14.91
C ASP A 359 -5.22 15.53 -15.85
N ALA A 360 -3.97 16.00 -15.74
CA ALA A 360 -2.84 15.48 -16.52
C ALA A 360 -2.54 14.00 -16.21
N LEU A 361 -2.97 13.49 -15.06
CA LEU A 361 -2.89 12.08 -14.68
C LEU A 361 -4.11 11.26 -15.13
N GLY A 362 -5.19 11.90 -15.62
CA GLY A 362 -6.48 11.26 -15.86
C GLY A 362 -7.29 11.00 -14.59
N ALA A 363 -7.02 11.76 -13.52
CA ALA A 363 -7.69 11.64 -12.22
C ALA A 363 -8.71 12.76 -11.93
N GLY A 364 -9.12 13.52 -12.94
CA GLY A 364 -10.09 14.61 -12.78
C GLY A 364 -11.40 14.16 -12.13
N ASP A 365 -11.98 13.07 -12.63
CA ASP A 365 -13.21 12.49 -12.06
C ASP A 365 -13.00 11.95 -10.64
N VAL A 366 -11.80 11.43 -10.35
CA VAL A 366 -11.43 11.00 -9.00
C VAL A 366 -11.47 12.19 -8.03
N MET A 367 -11.00 13.37 -8.44
CA MET A 367 -11.07 14.60 -7.61
C MET A 367 -12.50 15.14 -7.44
N ASN A 368 -13.43 14.72 -8.29
CA ASN A 368 -14.85 15.07 -8.20
C ASN A 368 -15.66 14.11 -7.30
N ILE A 369 -15.06 13.02 -6.83
CA ILE A 369 -15.73 12.10 -5.90
C ILE A 369 -16.22 12.84 -4.66
N ARG A 370 -17.47 12.55 -4.27
CA ARG A 370 -18.09 13.01 -3.01
C ARG A 370 -18.65 11.81 -2.27
N LEU A 371 -18.15 11.57 -1.07
CA LEU A 371 -18.68 10.55 -0.16
C LEU A 371 -19.80 11.18 0.67
N THR A 372 -20.94 10.50 0.78
CA THR A 372 -22.11 11.00 1.55
C THR A 372 -21.84 11.07 3.06
N ARG A 373 -20.92 10.25 3.56
CA ARG A 373 -20.31 10.35 4.89
C ARG A 373 -18.80 10.16 4.78
N ARG A 374 -18.05 10.74 5.72
CA ARG A 374 -16.60 10.51 5.80
C ARG A 374 -16.32 9.12 6.37
N LEU A 375 -15.16 8.58 6.02
CA LEU A 375 -14.65 7.30 6.51
C LEU A 375 -13.54 7.53 7.54
N MET A 376 -13.47 6.65 8.54
CA MET A 376 -12.39 6.55 9.52
C MET A 376 -12.07 5.11 9.88
N ARG A 377 -11.02 4.91 10.69
CA ARG A 377 -10.73 3.62 11.32
C ARG A 377 -11.06 3.67 12.81
N ALA A 378 -11.91 2.75 13.23
CA ALA A 378 -12.26 2.55 14.63
C ALA A 378 -12.13 1.07 14.97
N GLU A 379 -11.43 0.75 16.05
CA GLU A 379 -11.20 -0.64 16.50
C GLU A 379 -10.74 -1.59 15.39
N GLY A 380 -9.79 -1.17 14.56
CA GLY A 380 -9.28 -2.00 13.46
C GLY A 380 -10.27 -2.19 12.30
N ARG A 381 -11.41 -1.49 12.26
CA ARG A 381 -12.45 -1.63 11.23
C ARG A 381 -12.77 -0.30 10.57
N LEU A 382 -13.34 -0.36 9.36
CA LEU A 382 -13.82 0.81 8.64
C LEU A 382 -15.16 1.30 9.23
N ALA A 383 -15.23 2.58 9.58
CA ALA A 383 -16.41 3.21 10.18
C ALA A 383 -16.73 4.55 9.51
N VAL A 384 -17.97 5.02 9.68
CA VAL A 384 -18.37 6.36 9.24
C VAL A 384 -18.14 7.40 10.34
N VAL A 385 -17.85 8.63 9.93
CA VAL A 385 -17.86 9.81 10.81
C VAL A 385 -19.22 10.45 10.78
#